data_AF-A0A6I7Q9S0-F1
#
_entry.id   AF-A0A6I7Q9S0-F1
#
_cell.length_a   1.000
_cell.length_b   1.000
_cell.length_c   1.000
_cell.angle_alpha   90.00
_cell.angle_beta   90.00
_cell.angle_gamma   90.00
#
_symmetry.space_group_name_H-M   'P 1'
#
loop_
_entity.id
_entity.type
_entity.pdbx_description
1 polymer ?
#
loop_
_entity_poly.entity_id
_entity_poly.type
_entity_poly.pdbx_seq_one_letter_code
_entity_poly.pdbx_strand_id
1 'polypeptide(L)'
;MKRINNAAKRSMMATGITIIVYLGVLFLKPDPHVHADEGLEIMGHDDHIHVVYRPVFELSPASINSIVAYFPELQTQVQIFGRAAQAGQMVSSCREMREWATQTPADYLETELSEREARELRNLYSKITPDFRITSPPPGETYGLQDPAGCVVIQTEEDRIFLQFGRESAQGFSRYMRVNGGEQIYIVSRYFYTTLTELIAEITG
;
A
#
# COMPACT_ATOMS: atom_id res chain seq x y z
N MET A 1 -35.88 55.27 -50.72
CA MET A 1 -35.33 53.90 -50.77
C MET A 1 -33.90 53.91 -50.23
N LYS A 2 -33.66 53.29 -49.07
CA LYS A 2 -32.31 53.13 -48.47
C LYS A 2 -32.16 51.65 -48.08
N ARG A 3 -31.42 50.88 -48.87
CA ARG A 3 -31.05 49.49 -48.55
C ARG A 3 -29.86 49.53 -47.60
N ILE A 4 -30.04 49.11 -46.36
CA ILE A 4 -28.94 48.92 -45.40
C ILE A 4 -28.45 47.47 -45.54
N ASN A 5 -27.15 47.33 -45.82
CA ASN A 5 -26.46 46.09 -46.11
C ASN A 5 -26.45 45.12 -44.92
N ASN A 6 -27.10 43.97 -45.09
CA ASN A 6 -27.10 42.85 -44.13
C ASN A 6 -25.75 42.10 -44.03
N ALA A 7 -24.74 42.47 -44.81
CA ALA A 7 -23.43 41.80 -44.81
C ALA A 7 -22.57 42.17 -43.59
N ALA A 8 -22.70 43.38 -43.03
CA ALA A 8 -21.86 43.84 -41.92
C ALA A 8 -22.23 43.20 -40.57
N LYS A 9 -23.50 42.82 -40.36
CA LYS A 9 -23.94 42.21 -39.09
C LYS A 9 -23.52 40.75 -38.92
N ARG A 10 -23.24 40.02 -40.01
CA ARG A 10 -22.82 38.62 -39.93
C ARG A 10 -21.32 38.44 -39.64
N SER A 11 -20.49 39.43 -39.96
CA SER A 11 -19.04 39.38 -39.71
C SER A 11 -18.68 39.60 -38.24
N MET A 12 -19.37 40.51 -37.52
CA MET A 12 -19.08 40.77 -36.10
C MET A 12 -19.52 39.66 -35.13
N MET A 13 -20.50 38.81 -35.51
CA MET A 13 -20.93 37.69 -34.67
C MET A 13 -19.96 36.50 -34.73
N ALA A 14 -19.29 36.29 -35.86
CA ALA A 14 -18.36 35.18 -36.03
C ALA A 14 -17.07 35.39 -35.23
N THR A 15 -16.52 36.62 -35.20
CA THR A 15 -15.27 36.93 -34.48
C THR A 15 -15.44 36.92 -32.96
N GLY A 16 -16.61 37.30 -32.45
CA GLY A 16 -16.91 37.25 -31.01
C GLY A 16 -16.97 35.83 -30.45
N ILE A 17 -17.54 34.88 -31.20
CA ILE A 17 -17.65 33.48 -30.77
C ILE A 17 -16.28 32.80 -30.78
N THR A 18 -15.41 33.07 -31.76
CA THR A 18 -14.07 32.48 -31.81
C THR A 18 -13.18 32.95 -30.66
N ILE A 19 -13.28 34.22 -30.24
CA ILE A 19 -12.51 34.76 -29.10
C ILE A 19 -12.99 34.16 -27.77
N ILE A 20 -14.29 33.92 -27.60
CA ILE A 20 -14.84 33.30 -26.39
C ILE A 20 -14.45 31.82 -26.28
N VAL A 21 -14.40 31.08 -27.40
CA VAL A 21 -13.91 29.70 -27.41
C VAL A 21 -12.39 29.64 -27.15
N TYR A 22 -11.61 30.56 -27.71
CA TYR A 22 -10.15 30.61 -27.47
C TYR A 22 -9.80 31.01 -26.02
N LEU A 23 -10.56 31.93 -25.42
CA LEU A 23 -10.43 32.26 -24.00
C LEU A 23 -10.90 31.09 -23.12
N GLY A 24 -12.00 30.42 -23.46
CA GLY A 24 -12.45 29.22 -22.75
C GLY A 24 -11.40 28.10 -22.72
N VAL A 25 -10.68 27.88 -23.82
CA VAL A 25 -9.58 26.88 -23.89
C VAL A 25 -8.33 27.34 -23.13
N LEU A 26 -8.03 28.65 -23.09
CA LEU A 26 -6.90 29.19 -22.32
C LEU A 26 -7.13 29.20 -20.80
N PHE A 27 -8.39 29.25 -20.35
CA PHE A 27 -8.76 29.14 -18.92
C PHE A 27 -9.13 27.71 -18.49
N LEU A 28 -9.26 26.77 -19.43
CA LEU A 28 -9.31 25.33 -19.18
C LEU A 28 -7.92 24.72 -19.38
N LYS A 29 -6.88 25.30 -18.79
CA LYS A 29 -5.75 24.45 -18.41
C LYS A 29 -6.30 23.51 -17.35
N PRO A 30 -6.28 22.19 -17.53
CA PRO A 30 -6.55 21.30 -16.43
C PRO A 30 -5.51 21.64 -15.36
N ASP A 31 -5.93 22.32 -14.30
CA ASP A 31 -5.12 22.36 -13.10
C ASP A 31 -4.88 20.88 -12.76
N PRO A 32 -3.63 20.42 -12.69
CA PRO A 32 -3.37 19.06 -12.25
C PRO A 32 -3.90 18.98 -10.81
N HIS A 33 -5.12 18.46 -10.66
CA HIS A 33 -5.72 18.20 -9.37
C HIS A 33 -4.96 17.03 -8.76
N VAL A 34 -3.94 17.36 -7.96
CA VAL A 34 -3.17 16.38 -7.20
C VAL A 34 -4.02 15.95 -6.00
N HIS A 35 -4.57 14.74 -6.05
CA HIS A 35 -5.22 14.08 -4.91
C HIS A 35 -4.16 13.51 -3.95
N ALA A 36 -3.33 14.36 -3.34
CA ALA A 36 -2.18 13.95 -2.54
C ALA A 36 -2.55 13.12 -1.27
N ASP A 37 -3.79 13.17 -0.83
CA ASP A 37 -4.21 12.69 0.50
C ASP A 37 -4.53 11.19 0.56
N GLU A 38 -4.52 10.47 -0.56
CA GLU A 38 -4.93 9.05 -0.60
C GLU A 38 -3.77 8.06 -0.77
N GLY A 39 -2.52 8.53 -0.66
CA GLY A 39 -1.35 7.69 -0.98
C GLY A 39 -1.18 7.47 -2.50
N LEU A 40 -1.89 8.25 -3.30
CA LEU A 40 -1.86 8.26 -4.75
C LEU A 40 -1.45 9.66 -5.20
N GLU A 41 -0.41 9.77 -6.01
CA GLU A 41 0.01 11.02 -6.62
C GLU A 41 -0.14 10.86 -8.13
N ILE A 42 -1.17 11.51 -8.67
CA ILE A 42 -1.44 11.53 -10.10
C ILE A 42 -0.76 12.76 -10.69
N MET A 43 0.30 12.54 -11.48
CA MET A 43 0.98 13.59 -12.23
C MET A 43 0.55 13.53 -13.69
N GLY A 44 -0.33 14.43 -14.11
CA GLY A 44 -0.73 14.56 -15.51
C GLY A 44 0.27 15.41 -16.30
N HIS A 45 0.65 14.94 -17.49
CA HIS A 45 1.31 15.70 -18.54
C HIS A 45 0.33 15.81 -19.73
N ASP A 46 0.61 16.69 -20.70
CA ASP A 46 -0.30 16.93 -21.84
C ASP A 46 -0.56 15.68 -22.69
N ASP A 47 0.31 14.66 -22.62
CA ASP A 47 0.24 13.43 -23.42
C ASP A 47 0.17 12.12 -22.60
N HIS A 48 0.28 12.16 -21.26
CA HIS A 48 0.18 10.96 -20.42
C HIS A 48 -0.13 11.28 -18.95
N ILE A 49 -0.51 10.25 -18.18
CA ILE A 49 -0.75 10.32 -16.74
C ILE A 49 0.21 9.37 -16.05
N HIS A 50 1.01 9.89 -15.13
CA HIS A 50 1.76 9.08 -14.18
C HIS A 50 0.93 8.89 -12.92
N VAL A 51 0.82 7.65 -12.47
CA VAL A 51 0.24 7.30 -11.17
C VAL A 51 1.39 6.84 -10.29
N VAL A 52 1.74 7.65 -9.29
CA VAL A 52 2.79 7.35 -8.32
C VAL A 52 2.11 6.96 -7.02
N TYR A 53 2.33 5.73 -6.57
CA TYR A 53 1.83 5.29 -5.29
C TYR A 53 2.85 5.62 -4.20
N ARG A 54 2.38 6.25 -3.11
CA ARG A 54 3.22 6.60 -1.96
C ARG A 54 3.27 5.42 -0.98
N PRO A 55 4.45 5.08 -0.44
CA PRO A 55 4.57 4.06 0.59
C PRO A 55 3.71 4.39 1.81
N VAL A 56 3.20 3.37 2.50
CA VAL A 56 2.49 3.55 3.78
C VAL A 56 3.42 4.11 4.86
N PHE A 57 4.70 3.77 4.76
CA PHE A 57 5.80 4.27 5.56
C PHE A 57 7.08 4.14 4.74
N GLU A 58 8.09 4.96 5.06
CA GLU A 58 9.39 4.92 4.41
C GLU A 58 10.46 4.54 5.43
N LEU A 59 11.01 3.33 5.26
CA LEU A 59 12.16 2.87 6.02
C LEU A 59 13.36 2.70 5.09
N SER A 60 14.56 2.88 5.62
CA SER A 60 15.76 2.38 4.95
C SER A 60 15.80 0.86 5.09
N PRO A 61 16.06 0.08 4.03
CA PRO A 61 16.28 -1.36 4.18
C PRO A 61 17.36 -1.69 5.21
N ALA A 62 18.38 -0.83 5.32
CA ALA A 62 19.48 -1.01 6.27
C ALA A 62 19.08 -0.75 7.74
N SER A 63 18.00 0.00 7.99
CA SER A 63 17.51 0.28 9.35
C SER A 63 16.58 -0.80 9.90
N ILE A 64 16.21 -1.80 9.09
CA ILE A 64 15.39 -2.94 9.53
C ILE A 64 16.30 -3.94 10.24
N ASN A 65 16.11 -4.07 11.55
CA ASN A 65 16.89 -4.95 12.42
C ASN A 65 16.29 -6.35 12.48
N SER A 66 14.97 -6.44 12.60
CA SER A 66 14.26 -7.71 12.54
C SER A 66 12.87 -7.58 11.94
N ILE A 67 12.39 -8.73 11.45
CA ILE A 67 11.02 -8.93 10.99
C ILE A 67 10.48 -10.15 11.74
N VAL A 68 9.34 -10.01 12.40
CA VAL A 68 8.68 -11.10 13.13
C VAL A 68 7.27 -11.23 12.55
N ALA A 69 6.97 -12.38 11.97
CA ALA A 69 5.70 -12.65 11.32
C ALA A 69 4.97 -13.81 12.00
N TYR A 70 3.65 -13.74 12.09
CA TYR A 70 2.81 -14.81 12.65
C TYR A 70 1.60 -15.08 11.76
N PHE A 71 1.33 -16.36 11.57
CA PHE A 71 0.26 -16.89 10.73
C PHE A 71 -0.64 -17.79 11.57
N PRO A 72 -1.77 -17.28 12.07
CA PRO A 72 -2.68 -18.04 12.94
C PRO A 72 -3.15 -19.36 12.33
N GLU A 73 -3.47 -19.38 11.03
CA GLU A 73 -3.94 -20.59 10.33
C GLU A 73 -2.90 -21.72 10.32
N LEU A 74 -1.62 -21.35 10.25
CA LEU A 74 -0.50 -22.29 10.26
C LEU A 74 0.08 -22.49 11.67
N GLN A 75 -0.43 -21.76 12.66
CA GLN A 75 0.15 -21.63 14.00
C GLN A 75 1.67 -21.41 13.96
N THR A 76 2.17 -20.71 12.96
CA THR A 76 3.60 -20.60 12.69
C THR A 76 4.05 -19.17 12.89
N GLN A 77 5.11 -18.99 13.68
CA GLN A 77 5.83 -17.74 13.81
C GLN A 77 7.17 -17.87 13.08
N VAL A 78 7.54 -16.82 12.36
CA VAL A 78 8.86 -16.70 11.74
C VAL A 78 9.54 -15.41 12.21
N GLN A 79 10.77 -15.53 12.68
CA GLN A 79 11.60 -14.42 13.11
C GLN A 79 12.83 -14.34 12.22
N ILE A 80 13.12 -13.15 11.72
CA ILE A 80 14.27 -12.90 10.87
C ILE A 80 15.10 -11.80 11.53
N PHE A 81 16.34 -12.11 11.89
CA PHE A 81 17.30 -11.18 12.47
C PHE A 81 18.63 -11.28 11.73
N GLY A 82 19.06 -10.20 11.10
CA GLY A 82 20.26 -10.24 10.27
C GLY A 82 20.05 -11.13 9.05
N ARG A 83 20.66 -12.33 9.08
CA ARG A 83 20.51 -13.43 8.11
C ARG A 83 19.96 -14.71 8.74
N ALA A 84 19.78 -14.75 10.06
CA ALA A 84 19.16 -15.88 10.72
C ALA A 84 17.65 -15.80 10.55
N ALA A 85 17.04 -16.92 10.15
CA ALA A 85 15.60 -17.09 10.11
C ALA A 85 15.23 -18.26 11.03
N GLN A 86 14.33 -18.01 11.97
CA GLN A 86 13.81 -19.00 12.90
C GLN A 86 12.32 -19.20 12.64
N ALA A 87 11.86 -20.43 12.49
CA ALA A 87 10.45 -20.75 12.35
C ALA A 87 10.04 -21.77 13.40
N GLY A 88 8.91 -21.54 14.06
CA GLY A 88 8.42 -22.45 15.08
C GLY A 88 6.90 -22.36 15.26
N GLN A 89 6.35 -23.42 15.84
CA GLN A 89 4.93 -23.47 16.16
C GLN A 89 4.63 -22.62 17.39
N MET A 90 3.58 -21.81 17.31
CA MET A 90 3.13 -20.92 18.37
C MET A 90 1.62 -20.74 18.29
N VAL A 91 0.97 -20.83 19.44
CA VAL A 91 -0.45 -20.47 19.59
C VAL A 91 -0.51 -19.06 20.15
N SER A 92 -0.97 -18.12 19.35
CA SER A 92 -1.16 -16.73 19.76
C SER A 92 -2.28 -16.06 18.95
N SER A 93 -2.42 -14.75 19.11
CA SER A 93 -3.37 -13.94 18.36
C SER A 93 -2.70 -12.71 17.77
N CYS A 94 -3.01 -12.42 16.50
CA CYS A 94 -2.63 -11.17 15.87
C CYS A 94 -3.31 -9.93 16.46
N ARG A 95 -4.29 -10.09 17.36
CA ARG A 95 -4.94 -8.96 18.06
C ARG A 95 -3.99 -8.28 19.04
N GLU A 96 -3.22 -9.06 19.79
CA GLU A 96 -2.31 -8.57 20.83
C GLU A 96 -0.88 -8.47 20.29
N MET A 97 -0.71 -7.58 19.31
CA MET A 97 0.49 -7.51 18.45
C MET A 97 1.84 -7.41 19.19
N ARG A 98 1.85 -6.87 20.41
CA ARG A 98 3.07 -6.68 21.19
C ARG A 98 3.50 -7.93 21.95
N GLU A 99 2.55 -8.78 22.34
CA GLU A 99 2.82 -9.90 23.23
C GLU A 99 3.56 -11.03 22.50
N TRP A 100 3.07 -11.41 21.32
CA TRP A 100 3.63 -12.51 20.55
C TRP A 100 4.94 -12.15 19.85
N ALA A 101 5.12 -10.89 19.45
CA ALA A 101 6.30 -10.45 18.70
C ALA A 101 7.60 -10.51 19.53
N THR A 102 7.48 -10.60 20.86
CA THR A 102 8.62 -10.78 21.77
C THR A 102 8.83 -12.21 22.23
N GLN A 103 7.94 -13.12 21.83
CA GLN A 103 8.04 -14.53 22.19
C GLN A 103 8.89 -15.27 21.16
N THR A 104 9.76 -16.15 21.64
CA THR A 104 10.47 -17.12 20.81
C THR A 104 9.79 -18.49 20.99
N PRO A 105 9.43 -19.19 19.89
CA PRO A 105 8.86 -20.53 19.98
C PRO A 105 9.80 -21.47 20.72
N ALA A 106 9.26 -22.35 21.56
CA ALA A 106 10.06 -23.29 22.33
C ALA A 106 10.82 -24.28 21.42
N ASP A 107 10.14 -24.75 20.38
CA ASP A 107 10.69 -25.61 19.34
C ASP A 107 10.73 -24.81 18.02
N TYR A 108 11.93 -24.47 17.57
CA TYR A 108 12.15 -23.75 16.33
C TYR A 108 13.20 -24.42 15.45
N LEU A 109 13.00 -24.30 14.14
CA LEU A 109 14.00 -24.57 13.11
C LEU A 109 14.74 -23.29 12.81
N GLU A 110 16.07 -23.35 12.75
CA GLU A 110 16.91 -22.23 12.37
C GLU A 110 17.57 -22.50 11.01
N THR A 111 17.43 -21.53 10.12
CA THR A 111 18.00 -21.55 8.78
C THR A 111 18.75 -20.24 8.55
N GLU A 112 19.89 -20.31 7.87
CA GLU A 112 20.63 -19.12 7.45
C GLU A 112 20.19 -18.71 6.04
N LEU A 113 19.68 -17.49 5.91
CA LEU A 113 19.37 -16.87 4.62
C LEU A 113 20.66 -16.44 3.91
N SER A 114 20.66 -16.53 2.58
CA SER A 114 21.67 -15.88 1.76
C SER A 114 21.61 -14.35 1.91
N GLU A 115 22.70 -13.67 1.57
CA GLU A 115 22.72 -12.20 1.55
C GLU A 115 21.70 -11.61 0.58
N ARG A 116 21.38 -12.35 -0.49
CA ARG A 116 20.38 -11.95 -1.48
C ARG A 116 18.98 -11.97 -0.88
N GLU A 117 18.58 -13.09 -0.27
CA GLU A 117 17.26 -13.26 0.34
C GLU A 117 17.05 -12.26 1.47
N ALA A 118 18.03 -12.12 2.38
CA ALA A 118 17.95 -11.16 3.47
C ALA A 118 17.77 -9.71 2.97
N ARG A 119 18.42 -9.34 1.87
CA ARG A 119 18.27 -8.02 1.23
C ARG A 119 16.92 -7.87 0.54
N GLU A 120 16.46 -8.87 -0.20
CA GLU A 120 15.15 -8.85 -0.88
C GLU A 120 14.01 -8.69 0.13
N LEU A 121 14.09 -9.38 1.27
CA LEU A 121 13.14 -9.23 2.37
C LEU A 121 13.13 -7.82 2.95
N ARG A 122 14.30 -7.27 3.30
CA ARG A 122 14.37 -5.90 3.82
C ARG A 122 13.85 -4.89 2.80
N ASN A 123 14.15 -5.07 1.52
CA ASN A 123 13.63 -4.22 0.46
C ASN A 123 12.10 -4.30 0.38
N LEU A 124 11.53 -5.51 0.43
CA LEU A 124 10.09 -5.74 0.42
C LEU A 124 9.39 -4.97 1.56
N TYR A 125 9.94 -5.02 2.77
CA TYR A 125 9.38 -4.34 3.93
C TYR A 125 9.75 -2.87 4.06
N SER A 126 10.79 -2.40 3.38
CA SER A 126 11.23 -1.00 3.48
C SER A 126 10.22 0.00 2.91
N LYS A 127 9.44 -0.44 1.91
CA LYS A 127 8.52 0.40 1.13
C LYS A 127 7.30 -0.41 0.71
N ILE A 128 6.38 -0.61 1.65
CA ILE A 128 5.08 -1.20 1.33
C ILE A 128 4.23 -0.13 0.66
N THR A 129 3.88 -0.38 -0.58
CA THR A 129 3.07 0.51 -1.39
C THR A 129 1.66 -0.08 -1.53
N PRO A 130 0.62 0.61 -1.04
CA PRO A 130 -0.74 0.10 -1.14
C PRO A 130 -1.27 0.31 -2.57
N ASP A 131 -2.09 -0.63 -3.05
CA ASP A 131 -2.86 -0.46 -4.29
C ASP A 131 -3.95 0.60 -4.10
N PHE A 132 -4.52 0.67 -2.89
CA PHE A 132 -5.61 1.58 -2.54
C PHE A 132 -5.67 1.84 -1.03
N ARG A 133 -6.19 3.00 -0.64
CA ARG A 133 -6.44 3.37 0.77
C ARG A 133 -7.94 3.62 0.98
N ILE A 134 -8.50 2.94 1.98
CA ILE A 134 -9.88 3.10 2.42
C ILE A 134 -9.88 4.05 3.61
N THR A 135 -10.38 5.26 3.40
CA THR A 135 -10.46 6.32 4.41
C THR A 135 -11.80 6.36 5.14
N SER A 136 -12.83 5.71 4.59
CA SER A 136 -14.19 5.67 5.16
C SER A 136 -14.79 4.28 4.96
N PRO A 137 -14.44 3.31 5.81
CA PRO A 137 -14.99 1.97 5.72
C PRO A 137 -16.49 1.98 6.00
N PRO A 138 -17.32 1.17 5.31
CA PRO A 138 -18.73 1.04 5.60
C PRO A 138 -18.98 0.64 7.07
N PRO A 139 -20.06 1.10 7.71
CA PRO A 139 -20.38 0.72 9.09
C PRO A 139 -20.43 -0.80 9.27
N GLY A 140 -19.72 -1.31 10.28
CA GLY A 140 -19.66 -2.75 10.60
C GLY A 140 -18.73 -3.58 9.71
N GLU A 141 -18.14 -3.00 8.66
CA GLU A 141 -17.17 -3.69 7.84
C GLU A 141 -15.82 -3.77 8.57
N THR A 142 -15.32 -5.00 8.74
CA THR A 142 -14.09 -5.26 9.51
C THR A 142 -12.93 -5.71 8.64
N TYR A 143 -13.20 -6.10 7.38
CA TYR A 143 -12.22 -6.62 6.44
C TYR A 143 -11.37 -7.78 6.99
N GLY A 144 -11.87 -8.52 7.98
CA GLY A 144 -11.10 -9.57 8.66
C GLY A 144 -9.96 -9.03 9.55
N LEU A 145 -9.91 -7.74 9.85
CA LEU A 145 -8.86 -7.14 10.71
C LEU A 145 -9.17 -7.26 12.21
N GLN A 146 -10.35 -7.76 12.57
CA GLN A 146 -10.67 -8.14 13.94
C GLN A 146 -10.09 -9.51 14.31
N ASP A 147 -9.95 -10.40 13.33
CA ASP A 147 -9.27 -11.69 13.45
C ASP A 147 -8.31 -11.84 12.27
N PRO A 148 -7.14 -11.18 12.32
CA PRO A 148 -6.24 -11.10 11.18
C PRO A 148 -5.70 -12.48 10.78
N ALA A 149 -5.67 -12.75 9.49
CA ALA A 149 -5.12 -13.98 8.93
C ALA A 149 -3.58 -14.02 8.97
N GLY A 150 -2.94 -12.88 9.21
CA GLY A 150 -1.51 -12.79 9.45
C GLY A 150 -1.14 -11.45 10.05
N CYS A 151 0.02 -11.40 10.71
CA CYS A 151 0.55 -10.17 11.27
C CYS A 151 2.07 -10.15 11.18
N VAL A 152 2.63 -8.95 11.03
CA VAL A 152 4.07 -8.73 10.91
C VAL A 152 4.47 -7.56 11.79
N VAL A 153 5.62 -7.70 12.46
CA VAL A 153 6.28 -6.63 13.18
C VAL A 153 7.62 -6.37 12.53
N ILE A 154 7.84 -5.13 12.10
CA ILE A 154 9.12 -4.65 11.58
C ILE A 154 9.77 -3.84 12.70
N GLN A 155 10.93 -4.26 13.15
CA GLN A 155 11.71 -3.57 14.17
C GLN A 155 12.84 -2.79 13.52
N THR A 156 12.95 -1.52 13.86
CA THR A 156 14.15 -0.70 13.63
C THR A 156 14.86 -0.44 14.95
N GLU A 157 15.93 0.34 14.95
CA GLU A 157 16.57 0.76 16.21
C GLU A 157 15.63 1.64 17.06
N GLU A 158 14.83 2.48 16.39
CA GLU A 158 14.04 3.53 17.04
C GLU A 158 12.56 3.17 17.21
N ASP A 159 12.00 2.30 16.36
CA ASP A 159 10.55 2.08 16.28
C ASP A 159 10.14 0.64 15.94
N ARG A 160 8.85 0.36 16.14
CA ARG A 160 8.17 -0.89 15.76
C ARG A 160 6.97 -0.57 14.90
N ILE A 161 6.97 -1.08 13.68
CA ILE A 161 5.81 -1.01 12.79
C ILE A 161 5.07 -2.33 12.85
N PHE A 162 3.78 -2.27 13.17
CA PHE A 162 2.90 -3.42 13.25
C PHE A 162 1.96 -3.46 12.06
N LEU A 163 1.95 -4.57 11.34
CA LEU A 163 1.09 -4.82 10.19
C LEU A 163 0.12 -5.95 10.54
N GLN A 164 -1.16 -5.77 10.23
CA GLN A 164 -2.18 -6.80 10.31
C GLN A 164 -2.79 -7.01 8.95
N PHE A 165 -2.88 -8.26 8.51
CA PHE A 165 -3.44 -8.66 7.24
C PHE A 165 -4.78 -9.34 7.49
N GLY A 166 -5.84 -8.74 6.94
CA GLY A 166 -7.20 -9.25 7.03
C GLY A 166 -7.49 -10.29 5.94
N ARG A 167 -8.76 -10.35 5.52
CA ARG A 167 -9.21 -11.26 4.46
C ARG A 167 -8.74 -10.81 3.08
N GLU A 168 -8.77 -11.74 2.13
CA GLU A 168 -8.58 -11.45 0.73
C GLU A 168 -9.70 -10.53 0.19
N SER A 169 -9.36 -9.64 -0.72
CA SER A 169 -10.33 -8.82 -1.44
C SER A 169 -11.24 -9.69 -2.31
N ALA A 170 -12.42 -9.17 -2.66
CA ALA A 170 -13.43 -9.95 -3.43
C ALA A 170 -12.92 -10.45 -4.80
N GLN A 171 -11.90 -9.79 -5.37
CA GLN A 171 -11.32 -10.16 -6.66
C GLN A 171 -10.17 -11.18 -6.52
N GLY A 172 -9.69 -11.45 -5.31
CA GLY A 172 -8.66 -12.47 -5.05
C GLY A 172 -7.20 -12.05 -5.27
N PHE A 173 -6.95 -10.80 -5.66
CA PHE A 173 -5.62 -10.32 -6.05
C PHE A 173 -4.92 -9.43 -5.03
N SER A 174 -5.63 -9.01 -3.99
CA SER A 174 -5.11 -8.11 -2.96
C SER A 174 -5.69 -8.48 -1.60
N ARG A 175 -5.06 -8.02 -0.52
CA ARG A 175 -5.50 -8.26 0.86
C ARG A 175 -5.64 -6.95 1.61
N TYR A 176 -6.58 -6.89 2.55
CA TYR A 176 -6.72 -5.72 3.42
C TYR A 176 -5.62 -5.71 4.48
N MET A 177 -5.05 -4.53 4.76
CA MET A 177 -3.97 -4.33 5.71
C MET A 177 -4.26 -3.14 6.62
N ARG A 178 -3.89 -3.26 7.90
CA ARG A 178 -3.88 -2.15 8.87
C ARG A 178 -2.48 -1.99 9.44
N VAL A 179 -2.07 -0.73 9.65
CA VAL A 179 -0.78 -0.38 10.24
C VAL A 179 -0.98 0.23 11.63
N ASN A 180 -0.18 -0.22 12.60
CA ASN A 180 -0.13 0.28 13.98
C ASN A 180 -1.50 0.38 14.68
N GLY A 181 -2.47 -0.48 14.29
CA GLY A 181 -3.82 -0.45 14.83
C GLY A 181 -4.65 0.78 14.46
N GLY A 182 -4.19 1.60 13.51
CA GLY A 182 -4.88 2.82 13.08
C GLY A 182 -6.20 2.55 12.34
N GLU A 183 -7.04 3.58 12.19
CA GLU A 183 -8.34 3.45 11.52
C GLU A 183 -8.24 3.26 10.00
N GLN A 184 -7.09 3.63 9.43
CA GLN A 184 -6.86 3.56 7.99
C GLN A 184 -6.63 2.12 7.55
N ILE A 185 -7.33 1.74 6.48
CA ILE A 185 -7.25 0.41 5.91
C ILE A 185 -6.66 0.53 4.51
N TYR A 186 -5.69 -0.31 4.22
CA TYR A 186 -4.99 -0.36 2.95
C TYR A 186 -5.36 -1.63 2.20
N ILE A 187 -5.35 -1.59 0.88
CA ILE A 187 -5.38 -2.76 0.03
C ILE A 187 -3.95 -2.93 -0.48
N VAL A 188 -3.33 -4.08 -0.22
CA VAL A 188 -1.98 -4.40 -0.67
C VAL A 188 -1.99 -5.58 -1.62
N SER A 189 -1.08 -5.55 -2.60
CA SER A 189 -1.00 -6.61 -3.60
C SER A 189 -0.77 -7.98 -2.97
N ARG A 190 -1.32 -9.02 -3.59
CA ARG A 190 -1.10 -10.42 -3.20
C ARG A 190 0.39 -10.77 -3.17
N TYR A 191 1.19 -10.20 -4.07
CA TYR A 191 2.63 -10.49 -4.15
C TYR A 191 3.32 -10.31 -2.80
N PHE A 192 3.01 -9.22 -2.09
CA PHE A 192 3.60 -8.94 -0.78
C PHE A 192 3.30 -10.06 0.24
N TYR A 193 2.04 -10.49 0.34
CA TYR A 193 1.63 -11.53 1.29
C TYR A 193 2.11 -12.92 0.86
N THR A 194 2.10 -13.21 -0.45
CA THR A 194 2.52 -14.49 -1.01
C THR A 194 4.02 -14.72 -0.81
N THR A 195 4.87 -13.74 -1.09
CA THR A 195 6.32 -13.87 -0.87
C THR A 195 6.65 -14.19 0.59
N LEU A 196 5.90 -13.63 1.54
CA LEU A 196 6.05 -13.94 2.94
C LEU A 196 5.63 -15.38 3.26
N THR A 197 4.48 -15.84 2.77
CA THR A 197 4.05 -17.23 2.99
C THR A 197 4.93 -18.26 2.31
N GLU A 198 5.49 -17.94 1.13
CA GLU A 198 6.43 -18.80 0.40
C GLU A 198 7.74 -18.96 1.18
N LEU A 199 8.31 -17.86 1.68
CA LEU A 199 9.49 -17.92 2.53
C LEU A 199 9.27 -18.81 3.76
N ILE A 200 8.07 -18.73 4.36
CA ILE A 200 7.75 -19.55 5.54
C ILE A 200 7.74 -21.02 5.16
N ALA A 201 7.07 -21.36 4.06
CA ALA A 201 7.07 -22.73 3.55
C ALA A 201 8.50 -23.24 3.32
N GLU A 202 9.36 -22.43 2.69
CA GLU A 202 10.77 -22.78 2.47
C GLU A 202 11.56 -23.00 3.77
N ILE A 203 11.34 -22.17 4.79
CA ILE A 203 12.02 -22.32 6.09
C ILE A 203 11.48 -23.55 6.86
N THR A 204 10.19 -23.85 6.76
CA THR A 204 9.56 -24.92 7.54
C THR A 204 9.61 -26.31 6.88
N GLY A 205 9.93 -26.40 5.59
CA GLY A 205 10.01 -27.66 4.82
C GLY A 205 8.65 -28.15 4.32
#